data_AF-A0ABD0BSY7-F1
#
_entry.id   AF-A0ABD0BSY7-F1
#
_cell.length_a   1.000
_cell.length_b   1.000
_cell.length_c   1.000
_cell.angle_alpha   90.00
_cell.angle_beta   90.00
_cell.angle_gamma   90.00
#
_symmetry.space_group_name_H-M   'P 1'
#
loop_
_entity.id
_entity.type
_entity.pdbx_description
1 polymer ?
#
loop_
_entity_poly.entity_id
_entity_poly.type
_entity_poly.pdbx_seq_one_letter_code
_entity_poly.pdbx_strand_id
1 'polypeptide(L)'
;MMNKATTLSANITTRSNWHWQDNIWTLGLYGTAVGAGTLFLPVEIGTRGPVIFLVMLLLGLPLSLIPHLLLCRVYMREEKTENGTLPIFGSFFSGRGEKLITLFYCVTFFPVTLVYGVALINALSNLLVEHLHITAISRGPLSFIVVAALYVVLSKGRDRVVAIMSALALPFAASVLLIAVSLIP
;
A
#
# COMPACT_ATOMS: atom_id res chain seq x y z
N MET A 1 -12.14 59.07 13.07
CA MET A 1 -12.60 57.68 13.21
C MET A 1 -13.25 57.24 11.90
N MET A 2 -12.54 56.47 11.06
CA MET A 2 -13.12 55.56 10.06
C MET A 2 -11.97 54.74 9.45
N ASN A 3 -11.70 53.56 10.02
CA ASN A 3 -10.71 52.63 9.46
C ASN A 3 -11.22 52.13 8.11
N LYS A 4 -10.43 52.31 7.06
CA LYS A 4 -10.64 51.66 5.77
C LYS A 4 -10.57 50.15 5.99
N ALA A 5 -11.66 49.46 5.71
CA ALA A 5 -11.66 48.01 5.63
C ALA A 5 -10.77 47.59 4.44
N THR A 6 -9.53 47.21 4.73
CA THR A 6 -8.68 46.49 3.80
C THR A 6 -9.30 45.10 3.63
N THR A 7 -10.05 44.93 2.55
CA THR A 7 -10.48 43.63 2.05
C THR A 7 -9.23 42.81 1.76
N LEU A 8 -8.81 41.98 2.73
CA LEU A 8 -7.88 40.89 2.54
C LEU A 8 -8.56 39.89 1.60
N SER A 9 -8.39 40.10 0.30
CA SER A 9 -8.65 39.07 -0.70
C SER A 9 -7.75 37.89 -0.36
N ALA A 10 -8.30 36.93 0.40
CA ALA A 10 -7.68 35.65 0.63
C ALA A 10 -7.28 35.10 -0.74
N ASN A 11 -5.98 34.97 -0.95
CA ASN A 11 -5.41 34.29 -2.11
C ASN A 11 -5.96 32.87 -2.05
N ILE A 12 -7.02 32.61 -2.82
CA ILE A 12 -7.57 31.27 -3.01
C ILE A 12 -6.40 30.49 -3.60
N THR A 13 -5.87 29.59 -2.79
CA THR A 13 -4.83 28.64 -3.12
C THR A 13 -5.06 28.12 -4.53
N THR A 14 -4.09 28.36 -5.42
CA THR A 14 -4.04 27.72 -6.73
C THR A 14 -4.23 26.22 -6.52
N ARG A 15 -5.38 25.68 -6.94
CA ARG A 15 -5.59 24.23 -6.97
C ARG A 15 -4.41 23.67 -7.77
N SER A 16 -3.57 22.87 -7.14
CA SER A 16 -2.57 22.08 -7.86
C SER A 16 -3.30 21.35 -8.97
N ASN A 17 -2.96 21.65 -10.22
CA ASN A 17 -3.55 20.94 -11.34
C ASN A 17 -3.21 19.46 -11.18
N TRP A 18 -4.21 18.60 -11.31
CA TRP A 18 -4.04 17.16 -11.21
C TRP A 18 -3.12 16.67 -12.34
N HIS A 19 -1.97 16.13 -11.99
CA HIS A 19 -1.00 15.61 -12.96
C HIS A 19 -1.19 14.11 -13.18
N TRP A 20 -0.77 13.61 -14.35
CA TRP A 20 -0.82 12.18 -14.65
C TRP A 20 -0.02 11.34 -13.64
N GLN A 21 1.08 11.88 -13.11
CA GLN A 21 1.85 11.26 -12.03
C GLN A 21 0.99 11.01 -10.78
N ASP A 22 0.04 11.89 -10.44
CA ASP A 22 -0.82 11.73 -9.27
C ASP A 22 -1.73 10.50 -9.41
N ASN A 23 -2.18 10.19 -10.64
CA ASN A 23 -2.90 8.95 -10.93
C ASN A 23 -2.01 7.73 -10.68
N ILE A 24 -0.76 7.73 -11.17
CA ILE A 24 0.18 6.61 -10.98
C ILE A 24 0.43 6.42 -9.48
N TRP A 25 0.71 7.48 -8.74
CA TRP A 25 0.91 7.37 -7.29
C TRP A 25 -0.33 6.85 -6.56
N THR A 26 -1.51 7.37 -6.88
CA THR A 26 -2.78 6.92 -6.29
C THR A 26 -3.05 5.45 -6.59
N LEU A 27 -2.76 5.02 -7.82
CA LEU A 27 -3.00 3.64 -8.25
C LEU A 27 -1.97 2.66 -7.65
N GLY A 28 -0.72 3.10 -7.48
CA GLY A 28 0.28 2.38 -6.70
C GLY A 28 -0.13 2.24 -5.24
N LEU A 29 -0.73 3.28 -4.65
CA LEU A 29 -1.23 3.30 -3.27
C LEU A 29 -2.45 2.37 -3.10
N TYR A 30 -3.32 2.31 -4.11
CA TYR A 30 -4.39 1.32 -4.19
C TYR A 30 -3.82 -0.10 -4.25
N GLY A 31 -2.83 -0.33 -5.11
CA GLY A 31 -2.20 -1.66 -5.25
C GLY A 31 -1.58 -2.19 -3.96
N THR A 32 -1.02 -1.32 -3.11
CA THR A 32 -0.52 -1.72 -1.79
C THR A 32 -1.63 -1.91 -0.76
N ALA A 33 -2.70 -1.13 -0.82
CA ALA A 33 -3.85 -1.26 0.07
C ALA A 33 -4.65 -2.56 -0.17
N VAL A 34 -4.87 -2.94 -1.43
CA VAL A 34 -5.62 -4.14 -1.82
C VAL A 34 -4.71 -5.36 -2.03
N GLY A 35 -3.52 -5.38 -1.42
CA GLY A 35 -2.55 -6.46 -1.58
C GLY A 35 -3.08 -7.86 -1.21
N ALA A 36 -2.20 -8.87 -1.18
CA ALA A 36 -2.59 -10.26 -0.92
C ALA A 36 -3.43 -10.45 0.36
N GLY A 37 -3.24 -9.60 1.38
CA GLY A 37 -4.05 -9.60 2.60
C GLY A 37 -5.56 -9.43 2.34
N THR A 38 -5.99 -8.57 1.43
CA THR A 38 -7.42 -8.41 1.11
C THR A 38 -7.98 -9.49 0.20
N LEU A 39 -7.15 -10.37 -0.37
CA LEU A 39 -7.64 -11.54 -1.11
C LEU A 39 -7.78 -12.76 -0.21
N PHE A 40 -6.75 -13.04 0.59
CA PHE A 40 -6.76 -14.23 1.44
C PHE A 40 -7.59 -14.04 2.69
N LEU A 41 -7.54 -12.86 3.32
CA LEU A 41 -8.24 -12.64 4.59
C LEU A 41 -9.76 -12.68 4.41
N PRO A 42 -10.40 -11.96 3.46
CA PRO A 42 -11.85 -12.02 3.29
C PRO A 42 -12.36 -13.40 2.86
N VAL A 43 -11.59 -14.15 2.05
CA VAL A 43 -11.93 -15.53 1.68
C VAL A 43 -11.89 -16.42 2.92
N GLU A 44 -10.84 -16.32 3.74
CA GLU A 44 -10.67 -17.11 4.96
C GLU A 44 -11.62 -16.69 6.11
N ILE A 45 -12.08 -15.44 6.11
CA ILE A 45 -13.08 -14.91 7.04
C ILE A 45 -14.49 -15.31 6.57
N GLY A 46 -14.73 -15.31 5.25
CA GLY A 46 -16.01 -15.71 4.66
C GLY A 46 -16.37 -17.16 4.94
N THR A 47 -15.38 -18.06 4.99
CA THR A 47 -15.60 -19.46 5.41
C THR A 47 -15.97 -19.61 6.89
N ARG A 48 -15.65 -18.61 7.73
CA ARG A 48 -16.02 -18.55 9.15
C ARG A 48 -17.41 -17.95 9.39
N GLY A 49 -18.13 -17.59 8.33
CA GLY A 49 -19.51 -17.13 8.36
C GLY A 49 -19.68 -15.60 8.29
N PRO A 50 -20.87 -15.12 7.88
CA PRO A 50 -21.12 -13.70 7.57
C PRO A 50 -21.04 -12.78 8.80
N VAL A 51 -21.28 -13.31 10.00
CA VAL A 51 -21.22 -12.55 11.25
C VAL A 51 -19.79 -12.10 11.55
N ILE A 52 -18.81 -13.00 11.39
CA ILE A 52 -17.39 -12.68 11.61
C ILE A 52 -16.92 -11.63 10.61
N PHE A 53 -17.38 -11.71 9.36
CA PHE A 53 -17.10 -10.70 8.34
C PHE A 53 -17.66 -9.32 8.73
N LEU A 54 -18.92 -9.25 9.18
CA LEU A 54 -19.55 -7.99 9.56
C LEU A 54 -18.88 -7.35 10.79
N VAL A 55 -18.47 -8.17 11.78
CA VAL A 55 -17.73 -7.69 12.96
C VAL A 55 -16.34 -7.18 12.56
N MET A 56 -15.61 -7.91 11.71
CA MET A 56 -14.31 -7.44 11.19
C MET A 56 -14.43 -6.16 10.37
N LEU A 57 -15.49 -6.02 9.58
CA LEU A 57 -15.76 -4.79 8.85
C LEU A 57 -16.02 -3.62 9.81
N LEU A 58 -16.89 -3.81 10.81
CA LEU A 58 -17.26 -2.78 11.77
C LEU A 58 -16.08 -2.34 12.64
N LEU A 59 -15.20 -3.27 13.06
CA LEU A 59 -14.03 -2.98 13.89
C LEU A 59 -12.80 -2.57 13.08
N GLY A 60 -12.63 -3.10 11.88
CA GLY A 60 -11.52 -2.78 10.99
C GLY A 60 -11.60 -1.35 10.48
N LEU A 61 -12.81 -0.82 10.26
CA LEU A 61 -13.03 0.54 9.78
C LEU A 61 -12.47 1.61 10.74
N PRO A 62 -12.83 1.68 12.04
CA PRO A 62 -12.22 2.64 12.95
C PRO A 62 -10.72 2.39 13.17
N LEU A 63 -10.30 1.11 13.20
CA LEU A 63 -8.90 0.74 13.40
C LEU A 63 -7.99 1.19 12.25
N SER A 64 -8.49 1.20 11.01
CA SER A 64 -7.75 1.68 9.84
C SER A 64 -7.91 3.18 9.61
N LEU A 65 -9.13 3.73 9.78
CA LEU A 65 -9.43 5.13 9.47
C LEU A 65 -8.74 6.10 10.43
N ILE A 66 -8.77 5.84 11.73
CA ILE A 66 -8.23 6.78 12.74
C ILE A 66 -6.72 7.01 12.55
N PRO A 67 -5.86 5.97 12.41
CA PRO A 67 -4.44 6.17 12.15
C PRO A 67 -4.16 6.92 10.85
N HIS A 68 -4.90 6.61 9.76
CA HIS A 68 -4.72 7.32 8.50
C HIS A 68 -5.09 8.81 8.60
N LEU A 69 -6.19 9.14 9.28
CA LEU A 69 -6.56 10.53 9.53
C LEU A 69 -5.55 11.26 10.43
N LEU A 70 -5.02 10.58 11.45
CA LEU A 70 -3.97 11.14 12.31
C LEU A 70 -2.69 11.43 11.51
N LEU A 71 -2.27 10.50 10.64
CA LEU A 71 -1.14 10.71 9.74
C LEU A 71 -1.37 11.87 8.80
N CYS A 72 -2.54 11.97 8.14
CA CYS A 72 -2.87 13.10 7.29
C CYS A 72 -2.82 14.43 8.06
N ARG A 73 -3.36 14.47 9.29
CA ARG A 73 -3.34 15.66 10.14
C ARG A 73 -1.93 16.07 10.58
N VAL A 74 -1.08 15.08 10.84
CA VAL A 74 0.36 15.25 11.13
C VAL A 74 1.03 15.88 9.91
N TYR A 75 0.93 15.25 8.73
CA TYR A 75 1.52 15.74 7.49
C TYR A 75 1.04 17.13 7.08
N MET A 76 -0.25 17.44 7.23
CA MET A 76 -0.80 18.77 6.88
C MET A 76 -0.38 19.88 7.87
N ARG A 77 0.09 19.52 9.07
CA ARG A 77 0.62 20.47 10.06
C ARG A 77 2.13 20.72 9.89
N GLU A 78 2.79 20.02 8.97
CA GLU A 78 4.23 20.15 8.76
C GLU A 78 4.56 21.32 7.82
N GLU A 79 5.47 22.20 8.24
CA GLU A 79 6.18 23.11 7.34
C GLU A 79 7.39 22.38 6.73
N LYS A 80 7.64 22.63 5.43
CA LYS A 80 8.70 21.96 4.67
C LYS A 80 10.07 22.22 5.30
N THR A 81 10.61 21.22 5.99
CA THR A 81 11.97 21.27 6.54
C THR A 81 12.97 20.87 5.44
N GLU A 82 14.05 21.64 5.26
CA GLU A 82 15.05 21.47 4.19
C GLU A 82 15.71 20.08 4.13
N ASN A 83 15.68 19.31 5.23
CA ASN A 83 16.51 18.10 5.36
C ASN A 83 15.84 16.78 4.94
N GLY A 84 14.62 16.80 4.39
CA GLY A 84 13.97 15.59 3.84
C GLY A 84 13.61 14.51 4.87
N THR A 85 13.89 14.72 6.16
CA THR A 85 13.41 13.92 7.28
C THR A 85 12.08 14.49 7.76
N LEU A 86 11.10 13.61 8.02
CA LEU A 86 9.82 13.98 8.61
C LEU A 86 10.06 14.76 9.94
N PRO A 87 9.68 16.05 10.03
CA PRO A 87 10.03 16.92 11.15
C PRO A 87 9.55 16.39 12.50
N ILE A 88 8.43 15.66 12.52
CA ILE A 88 7.89 15.04 13.74
C ILE A 88 8.77 13.88 14.24
N PHE A 89 9.43 13.12 13.38
CA PHE A 89 10.44 12.16 13.82
C PHE A 89 11.75 12.86 14.23
N GLY A 90 12.11 13.95 13.55
CA GLY A 90 13.30 14.73 13.91
C GLY A 90 13.19 15.47 15.25
N SER A 91 12.03 16.05 15.57
CA SER A 91 11.83 16.88 16.77
C SER A 91 11.36 16.11 18.01
N PHE A 92 10.56 15.05 17.85
CA PHE A 92 10.16 14.16 18.98
C PHE A 92 11.15 13.03 19.23
N PHE A 93 11.85 12.54 18.20
CA PHE A 93 12.79 11.41 18.30
C PHE A 93 14.25 11.80 17.98
N SER A 94 14.65 13.05 18.23
CA SER A 94 16.04 13.48 18.07
C SER A 94 16.98 12.66 18.99
N GLY A 95 18.08 12.13 18.42
CA GLY A 95 19.07 11.33 19.14
C GLY A 95 18.87 9.81 19.03
N ARG A 96 18.71 9.10 20.17
CA ARG A 96 18.56 7.62 20.20
C ARG A 96 17.21 7.14 19.65
N GLY A 97 16.22 8.03 19.59
CA GLY A 97 14.86 7.73 19.17
C GLY A 97 14.72 7.35 17.68
N GLU A 98 15.38 8.09 16.80
CA GLU A 98 15.37 7.86 15.35
C GLU A 98 15.87 6.46 14.98
N LYS A 99 16.94 5.99 15.66
CA LYS A 99 17.46 4.63 15.49
C LYS A 99 16.47 3.57 15.97
N LEU A 100 15.74 3.82 17.05
CA LEU A 100 14.75 2.89 17.58
C LEU A 100 13.56 2.76 16.63
N ILE A 101 13.08 3.86 16.07
CA ILE A 101 12.02 3.85 15.03
C ILE A 101 12.49 3.14 13.78
N THR A 102 13.71 3.40 13.32
CA THR A 102 14.29 2.72 12.16
C THR A 102 14.41 1.21 12.39
N LEU A 103 14.85 0.79 13.58
CA LEU A 103 14.90 -0.61 13.97
C LEU A 103 13.51 -1.25 14.01
N PHE A 104 12.53 -0.57 14.62
CA PHE A 104 11.15 -1.05 14.69
C PHE A 104 10.53 -1.20 13.29
N TYR A 105 10.79 -0.25 12.40
CA TYR A 105 10.40 -0.33 10.99
C TYR A 105 11.00 -1.57 10.33
N CYS A 106 12.31 -1.80 10.50
CA CYS A 106 12.98 -2.97 9.96
C CYS A 106 12.37 -4.28 10.49
N VAL A 107 12.20 -4.39 11.82
CA VAL A 107 11.63 -5.58 12.49
C VAL A 107 10.19 -5.85 12.06
N THR A 108 9.42 -4.80 11.75
CA THR A 108 8.02 -4.95 11.30
C THR A 108 7.94 -5.35 9.82
N PHE A 109 8.68 -4.67 8.94
CA PHE A 109 8.58 -4.87 7.50
C PHE A 109 9.32 -6.13 7.01
N PHE A 110 10.39 -6.54 7.69
CA PHE A 110 11.17 -7.70 7.27
C PHE A 110 10.36 -9.02 7.30
N PRO A 111 9.68 -9.39 8.42
CA PRO A 111 8.84 -10.59 8.45
C PRO A 111 7.67 -10.51 7.45
N VAL A 112 7.04 -9.34 7.33
CA VAL A 112 5.95 -9.12 6.36
C VAL A 112 6.45 -9.45 4.96
N THR A 113 7.60 -8.91 4.56
CA THR A 113 8.20 -9.18 3.24
C THR A 113 8.51 -10.66 3.03
N LEU A 114 8.99 -11.38 4.05
CA LEU A 114 9.23 -12.82 3.96
C LEU A 114 7.93 -13.62 3.72
N VAL A 115 6.86 -13.31 4.46
CA VAL A 115 5.56 -13.98 4.29
C VAL A 115 5.02 -13.73 2.89
N TYR A 116 5.13 -12.50 2.38
CA TYR A 116 4.75 -12.16 1.01
C TYR A 116 5.57 -12.93 -0.03
N GLY A 117 6.88 -13.10 0.19
CA GLY A 117 7.74 -13.92 -0.67
C GLY A 117 7.27 -15.37 -0.74
N VAL A 118 6.99 -15.99 0.41
CA VAL A 118 6.48 -17.38 0.48
C VAL A 118 5.12 -17.50 -0.20
N ALA A 119 4.21 -16.56 0.05
CA ALA A 119 2.89 -16.54 -0.57
C ALA A 119 2.97 -16.45 -2.10
N LEU A 120 3.87 -15.61 -2.63
CA LEU A 120 4.08 -15.47 -4.07
C LEU A 120 4.63 -16.75 -4.69
N ILE A 121 5.61 -17.40 -4.05
CA ILE A 121 6.16 -18.68 -4.52
C ILE A 121 5.06 -19.75 -4.55
N ASN A 122 4.22 -19.80 -3.52
CA ASN A 122 3.09 -20.74 -3.46
C ASN A 122 2.07 -20.45 -4.57
N ALA A 123 1.68 -19.20 -4.76
CA ALA A 123 0.73 -18.81 -5.81
C ALA A 123 1.26 -19.14 -7.21
N LEU A 124 2.55 -18.85 -7.46
CA LEU A 124 3.18 -19.17 -8.74
C LEU A 124 3.33 -20.68 -8.95
N SER A 125 3.71 -21.43 -7.90
CA SER A 125 3.74 -22.89 -7.96
C SER A 125 2.36 -23.46 -8.28
N ASN A 126 1.30 -22.91 -7.68
CA ASN A 126 -0.05 -23.34 -7.93
C ASN A 126 -0.48 -23.03 -9.37
N LEU A 127 -0.13 -21.84 -9.88
CA LEU A 127 -0.35 -21.47 -11.27
C LEU A 127 0.33 -22.44 -12.26
N LEU A 128 1.58 -22.83 -11.99
CA LEU A 128 2.32 -23.74 -12.85
C LEU A 128 1.71 -25.15 -12.88
N VAL A 129 1.28 -25.65 -11.73
CA VAL A 129 0.77 -27.01 -11.58
C VAL A 129 -0.69 -27.12 -12.00
N GLU A 130 -1.57 -26.26 -11.48
CA GLU A 130 -3.03 -26.36 -11.69
C GLU A 130 -3.49 -25.75 -13.02
N HIS A 131 -2.87 -24.65 -13.47
CA HIS A 131 -3.30 -23.99 -14.71
C HIS A 131 -2.43 -24.33 -15.92
N LEU A 132 -1.12 -24.55 -15.72
CA LEU A 132 -0.18 -24.79 -16.81
C LEU A 132 0.21 -26.28 -16.99
N HIS A 133 -0.28 -27.17 -16.11
CA HIS A 133 0.01 -28.61 -16.09
C HIS A 133 1.51 -28.97 -16.16
N ILE A 134 2.39 -28.06 -15.72
CA ILE A 134 3.82 -28.33 -15.62
C ILE A 134 4.05 -29.23 -14.41
N THR A 135 4.90 -30.25 -14.56
CA THR A 135 5.29 -31.12 -13.45
C THR A 135 5.81 -30.29 -12.28
N ALA A 136 5.45 -30.68 -11.06
CA ALA A 136 5.76 -29.92 -9.85
C ALA A 136 7.27 -29.65 -9.74
N ILE A 137 7.69 -28.42 -10.05
CA ILE A 137 9.04 -27.94 -9.82
C ILE A 137 9.28 -27.87 -8.31
N SER A 138 10.43 -28.37 -7.86
CA SER A 138 10.83 -28.27 -6.46
C SER A 138 10.82 -26.80 -6.00
N ARG A 139 10.34 -26.55 -4.78
CA ARG A 139 10.18 -25.20 -4.21
C ARG A 139 11.50 -24.43 -4.14
N GLY A 140 12.62 -25.12 -3.99
CA GLY A 140 13.96 -24.53 -3.92
C GLY A 140 14.32 -23.68 -5.15
N PRO A 141 14.48 -24.27 -6.36
CA PRO A 141 14.81 -23.51 -7.56
C PRO A 141 13.73 -22.48 -7.93
N LEU A 142 12.45 -22.78 -7.70
CA LEU A 142 11.36 -21.82 -7.97
C LEU A 142 11.52 -20.55 -7.12
N SER A 143 11.81 -20.70 -5.81
CA SER A 143 12.02 -19.57 -4.91
C SER A 143 13.19 -18.69 -5.35
N PHE A 144 14.28 -19.31 -5.80
CA PHE A 144 15.46 -18.59 -6.26
C PHE A 144 15.15 -17.75 -7.51
N ILE A 145 14.46 -18.34 -8.49
CA ILE A 145 14.05 -17.65 -9.72
C ILE A 145 13.10 -16.49 -9.40
N VAL A 146 12.11 -16.71 -8.54
CA VAL A 146 11.13 -15.67 -8.15
C VAL A 146 11.80 -14.51 -7.42
N VAL A 147 12.65 -14.80 -6.44
CA VAL A 147 13.35 -13.76 -5.68
C VAL A 147 14.33 -12.99 -6.58
N ALA A 148 15.06 -13.67 -7.45
CA ALA A 148 15.95 -13.03 -8.42
C ALA A 148 15.17 -12.11 -9.38
N ALA A 149 14.02 -12.57 -9.89
CA ALA A 149 13.16 -11.76 -10.75
C ALA A 149 12.62 -10.52 -10.02
N LEU A 150 12.15 -10.68 -8.78
CA LEU A 150 11.72 -9.56 -7.94
C LEU A 150 12.85 -8.57 -7.68
N TYR A 151 14.06 -9.06 -7.37
CA TYR A 151 15.24 -8.21 -7.15
C TYR A 151 15.58 -7.38 -8.39
N VAL A 152 15.52 -7.98 -9.58
CA VAL A 152 15.74 -7.26 -10.86
C VAL A 152 14.69 -6.16 -11.07
N VAL A 153 13.43 -6.41 -10.73
CA VAL A 153 12.37 -5.41 -10.83
C VAL A 153 12.61 -4.25 -9.85
N LEU A 154 12.97 -4.56 -8.60
CA LEU A 154 13.23 -3.56 -7.56
C LEU A 154 14.49 -2.73 -7.85
N SER A 155 15.50 -3.32 -8.50
CA SER A 155 16.76 -2.65 -8.84
C SER A 155 16.63 -1.60 -9.95
N LYS A 156 15.50 -1.55 -10.67
CA LYS A 156 15.28 -0.60 -11.78
C LYS A 156 14.89 0.83 -11.36
N GLY A 157 14.89 1.11 -10.04
CA GLY A 157 14.65 2.45 -9.49
C GLY A 157 13.18 2.73 -9.16
N ARG A 158 12.96 3.75 -8.32
CA ARG A 158 11.65 4.09 -7.72
C ARG A 158 10.54 4.30 -8.75
N ASP A 159 10.79 5.11 -9.78
CA ASP A 159 9.74 5.50 -10.73
C ASP A 159 9.25 4.31 -11.56
N ARG A 160 10.16 3.38 -11.91
CA ARG A 160 9.81 2.13 -12.59
C ARG A 160 9.03 1.19 -11.68
N VAL A 161 9.42 1.07 -10.41
CA VAL A 161 8.69 0.24 -9.44
C VAL A 161 7.27 0.77 -9.23
N VAL A 162 7.11 2.08 -9.04
CA VAL A 162 5.79 2.71 -8.87
C VAL A 162 4.93 2.54 -10.13
N ALA A 163 5.51 2.70 -11.32
CA ALA A 163 4.80 2.46 -12.57
C ALA A 163 4.35 0.99 -12.73
N ILE A 164 5.21 0.02 -12.37
CA ILE A 164 4.86 -1.41 -12.44
C ILE A 164 3.75 -1.75 -11.45
N MET A 165 3.83 -1.28 -10.20
CA MET A 165 2.79 -1.49 -9.19
C MET A 165 1.44 -0.95 -9.66
N SER A 166 1.45 0.26 -10.24
CA SER A 166 0.25 0.90 -10.78
C SER A 166 -0.31 0.14 -11.98
N ALA A 167 0.55 -0.29 -12.90
CA ALA A 167 0.15 -1.06 -14.07
C ALA A 167 -0.46 -2.42 -13.68
N LEU A 168 0.03 -3.06 -12.62
CA LEU A 168 -0.51 -4.32 -12.09
C LEU A 168 -1.83 -4.14 -11.34
N ALA A 169 -2.05 -2.98 -10.71
CA ALA A 169 -3.31 -2.68 -10.04
C ALA A 169 -4.51 -2.59 -11.00
N LEU A 170 -4.32 -2.15 -12.25
CA LEU A 170 -5.40 -2.05 -13.25
C LEU A 170 -6.05 -3.40 -13.61
N PRO A 171 -5.31 -4.41 -14.13
CA PRO A 171 -5.90 -5.70 -14.48
C PRO A 171 -6.48 -6.40 -13.25
N PHE A 172 -5.88 -6.17 -12.08
CA PHE A 172 -6.40 -6.70 -10.83
C PHE A 172 -7.76 -6.10 -10.46
N ALA A 173 -7.89 -4.76 -10.45
CA ALA A 173 -9.16 -4.09 -10.21
C ALA A 173 -10.23 -4.48 -11.24
N ALA A 174 -9.85 -4.57 -12.52
CA ALA A 174 -10.75 -5.00 -13.59
C ALA A 174 -11.25 -6.44 -13.37
N SER A 175 -10.36 -7.35 -12.93
CA SER A 175 -10.75 -8.74 -12.63
C SER A 175 -11.73 -8.81 -11.47
N VAL A 176 -11.49 -8.07 -10.39
CA VAL A 176 -12.42 -8.00 -9.24
C VAL A 176 -13.77 -7.42 -9.65
N LEU A 177 -13.79 -6.37 -10.47
CA LEU A 177 -15.03 -5.76 -10.95
C LEU A 177 -15.83 -6.72 -11.84
N LEU A 178 -15.16 -7.45 -12.74
CA LEU A 178 -15.81 -8.48 -13.58
C LEU A 178 -16.41 -9.60 -12.73
N ILE A 179 -15.68 -10.08 -11.72
CA ILE A 179 -16.18 -11.08 -10.78
C ILE A 179 -17.40 -10.54 -10.03
N ALA A 180 -17.33 -9.32 -9.50
CA ALA A 180 -18.43 -8.68 -8.79
C ALA A 180 -19.68 -8.54 -9.65
N VAL A 181 -19.54 -8.12 -10.92
CA VAL A 181 -20.66 -8.02 -11.88
C VAL A 181 -21.25 -9.40 -12.19
N SER A 182 -20.42 -10.43 -12.34
CA SER A 182 -20.86 -11.81 -12.58
C SER A 182 -21.66 -12.40 -11.39
N LEU A 183 -21.41 -11.90 -10.18
CA LEU A 183 -22.07 -12.35 -8.94
C LEU A 183 -23.38 -11.62 -8.63
N ILE A 184 -23.76 -10.59 -9.39
CA ILE A 184 -25.07 -9.93 -9.28
C ILE A 184 -26.03 -10.69 -10.22
N PRO A 185 -26.99 -11.47 -9.67
CA PRO A 185 -27.96 -12.21 -10.47
C PRO A 185 -28.98 -11.29 -11.16
#